data_AF-A0A375Z0D1-F1
#
_entry.id   AF-A0A375Z0D1-F1
#
_cell.length_a   1.000
_cell.length_b   1.000
_cell.length_c   1.000
_cell.angle_alpha   90.00
_cell.angle_beta   90.00
_cell.angle_gamma   90.00
#
_symmetry.space_group_name_H-M   'P 1'
#
loop_
_entity.id
_entity.type
_entity.pdbx_description
1 polymer ?
#
loop_
_entity_poly.entity_id
_entity_poly.type
_entity_poly.pdbx_seq_one_letter_code
_entity_poly.pdbx_strand_id
1 'polypeptide(L)'
;MPPGADREQALIPIARKGISDVSDVIKQSNGDLSAIGERIRAIGEEYRALGGPKEGKGPGEPGPGDPEPVNKYEQALRDAGLLTGPSPDGYYKRWLENAERNGVPPQEIVKIAREQHITPDSFKVLEGMEEIKDKEGKSFFLIPNGMSPADMQKATLMTYILNAGTGYGKQPPGVQNDFPETPYSAAEVQRIVDRQKANSWSYDEAWVVNGTGGSLVTTPNGMLMGLGGWPADHLSVQGGNTHGDVFLANIDRSDDPAEQLRDIVHSGNSWQMDSHGKPYETALDLDRVLHHEERHSQQWARLGPVRMSAEYIAASVREKLFGTPNKFEVDAGLHDGGYE
;
A
#
# COMPACT_ATOMS: atom_id res chain seq x y z
N MET A 1 44.44 -15.04 28.51
CA MET A 1 42.98 -14.78 28.55
C MET A 1 42.58 -14.26 27.19
N PRO A 2 41.63 -14.86 26.45
CA PRO A 2 41.22 -14.32 25.16
C PRO A 2 40.34 -13.07 25.37
N PRO A 3 40.60 -11.97 24.65
CA PRO A 3 39.83 -10.73 24.77
C PRO A 3 38.57 -10.82 23.89
N GLY A 4 37.41 -11.09 24.49
CA GLY A 4 36.15 -11.14 23.75
C GLY A 4 34.92 -11.42 24.62
N ALA A 5 34.99 -12.44 25.47
CA ALA A 5 33.84 -12.85 26.29
C ALA A 5 33.45 -11.83 27.38
N ASP A 6 34.43 -11.14 27.97
CA ASP A 6 34.21 -10.22 29.09
C ASP A 6 33.55 -8.89 28.65
N ARG A 7 33.72 -8.49 27.38
CA ARG A 7 33.17 -7.23 26.84
C ARG A 7 31.69 -7.36 26.49
N GLU A 8 31.27 -8.49 25.93
CA GLU A 8 29.85 -8.75 25.65
C GLU A 8 29.04 -8.93 26.95
N GLN A 9 29.59 -9.60 27.96
CA GLN A 9 28.92 -9.74 29.26
C GLN A 9 28.78 -8.41 30.01
N ALA A 10 29.71 -7.48 29.84
CA ALA A 10 29.64 -6.13 30.42
C ALA A 10 28.61 -5.21 29.74
N LEU A 11 28.20 -5.48 28.50
CA LEU A 11 27.26 -4.65 27.73
C LEU A 11 25.78 -5.01 27.98
N ILE A 12 25.50 -6.25 28.39
CA ILE A 12 24.13 -6.73 28.65
C ILE A 12 23.39 -5.91 29.74
N PRO A 13 24.01 -5.57 30.89
CA PRO A 13 23.35 -4.76 31.91
C PRO A 13 23.05 -3.32 31.44
N ILE A 14 23.92 -2.75 30.60
CA ILE A 14 23.78 -1.38 30.08
C ILE A 14 22.64 -1.32 29.06
N ALA A 15 22.57 -2.30 28.15
CA ALA A 15 21.47 -2.42 27.19
C ALA A 15 20.12 -2.64 27.88
N ARG A 16 20.07 -3.48 28.92
CA ARG A 16 18.86 -3.68 29.73
C ARG A 16 18.39 -2.41 30.44
N LYS A 17 19.33 -1.60 30.94
CA LYS A 17 19.02 -0.32 31.57
C LYS A 17 18.47 0.69 30.55
N GLY A 18 19.10 0.81 29.38
CA GLY A 18 18.63 1.70 28.31
C GLY A 18 17.22 1.36 27.80
N ILE A 19 16.88 0.06 27.71
CA ILE A 19 15.53 -0.38 27.32
C ILE A 19 14.49 -0.06 28.42
N SER A 20 14.85 -0.18 29.70
CA SER A 20 13.98 0.20 30.81
C SER A 20 13.71 1.71 30.83
N ASP A 21 14.76 2.52 30.67
CA ASP A 21 14.65 3.98 30.67
C ASP A 21 13.75 4.47 29.51
N VAL A 22 13.86 3.86 28.33
CA VAL A 22 12.98 4.15 27.18
C VAL A 22 11.54 3.69 27.46
N SER A 23 11.34 2.51 28.06
CA SER A 23 10.00 2.05 28.43
C SER A 23 9.32 2.95 29.45
N ASP A 24 10.08 3.52 30.38
CA ASP A 24 9.55 4.39 31.43
C ASP A 24 9.21 5.78 30.87
N VAL A 25 10.03 6.32 29.95
CA VAL A 25 9.71 7.56 29.20
C VAL A 25 8.43 7.40 28.38
N ILE A 26 8.24 6.26 27.70
CA ILE A 26 7.02 6.00 26.92
C ILE A 26 5.80 5.90 27.83
N LYS A 27 5.90 5.20 28.97
CA LYS A 27 4.78 5.10 29.93
C LYS A 27 4.42 6.45 30.54
N GLN A 28 5.42 7.26 30.89
CA GLN A 28 5.20 8.61 31.43
C GLN A 28 4.56 9.52 30.40
N SER A 29 5.06 9.52 29.15
CA SER A 29 4.48 10.30 28.04
C SER A 29 3.02 9.93 27.77
N ASN A 30 2.69 8.63 27.78
CA ASN A 30 1.31 8.16 27.62
C ASN A 30 0.38 8.56 28.79
N GLY A 31 0.92 8.61 30.01
CA GLY A 31 0.20 9.11 31.19
C GLY A 31 -0.09 10.61 31.08
N ASP A 32 0.91 11.40 30.70
CA ASP A 32 0.78 12.85 30.53
C ASP A 32 -0.20 13.21 29.40
N LEU A 33 -0.16 12.48 28.28
CA LEU A 33 -1.10 12.66 27.16
C LEU A 33 -2.55 12.31 27.54
N SER A 34 -2.74 11.27 28.36
CA SER A 34 -4.07 10.90 28.87
C SER A 34 -4.62 12.00 29.78
N ALA A 35 -3.80 12.56 30.67
CA ALA A 35 -4.18 13.67 31.54
C ALA A 35 -4.49 14.97 30.76
N ILE A 36 -3.77 15.23 29.68
CA ILE A 36 -4.05 16.35 28.77
C ILE A 36 -5.41 16.14 28.06
N GLY A 37 -5.69 14.91 27.60
CA GLY A 37 -6.97 14.55 26.99
C GLY A 37 -8.16 14.73 27.94
N GLU A 38 -8.01 14.35 29.21
CA GLU A 38 -9.03 14.58 30.24
C GLU A 38 -9.29 16.07 30.51
N ARG A 39 -8.23 16.89 30.55
CA ARG A 39 -8.37 18.36 30.70
C ARG A 39 -9.10 19.00 29.51
N ILE A 40 -8.81 18.56 28.29
CA ILE A 40 -9.50 19.05 27.10
C ILE A 40 -10.99 18.68 27.16
N ARG A 41 -11.34 17.47 27.63
CA ARG A 41 -12.72 17.04 27.80
C ARG A 41 -13.46 17.89 28.84
N ALA A 42 -12.83 18.14 29.98
CA ALA A 42 -13.38 19.00 31.02
C ALA A 42 -13.65 20.43 30.51
N ILE A 43 -12.72 21.01 29.75
CA ILE A 43 -12.91 22.32 29.11
C ILE A 43 -14.09 22.29 28.12
N GLY A 44 -14.23 21.22 27.34
CA GLY A 44 -15.36 21.05 26.43
C GLY A 44 -16.72 20.94 27.14
N GLU A 45 -16.77 20.28 28.29
CA GLU A 45 -17.97 20.19 29.14
C GLU A 45 -18.32 21.53 29.80
N GLU A 46 -17.31 22.28 30.28
CA GLU A 46 -17.48 23.63 30.80
C GLU A 46 -18.02 24.60 29.74
N TYR A 47 -17.50 24.55 28.50
CA TYR A 47 -18.04 25.32 27.37
C TYR A 47 -19.48 24.96 27.03
N ARG A 48 -19.82 23.68 27.11
CA ARG A 48 -21.18 23.19 26.83
C ARG A 48 -22.17 23.61 27.93
N ALA A 49 -21.72 23.70 29.18
CA ALA A 49 -22.52 24.21 30.31
C ALA A 49 -22.76 25.73 30.23
N LEU A 50 -21.85 26.48 29.61
CA LEU A 50 -22.02 27.93 29.36
C LEU A 50 -23.00 28.22 28.21
N GLY A 51 -23.25 27.25 27.33
CA GLY A 51 -24.30 27.31 26.31
C GLY A 51 -25.64 26.83 26.87
N GLY A 52 -26.42 27.72 27.50
CA GLY A 52 -27.75 27.42 28.03
C GLY A 52 -28.73 26.79 27.01
N PRO A 53 -29.85 26.18 27.47
CA PRO A 53 -30.70 25.32 26.66
C PRO A 53 -31.38 26.10 25.51
N LYS A 54 -31.10 25.71 24.26
CA LYS A 54 -31.88 26.14 23.10
C LYS A 54 -33.09 25.22 22.95
N GLU A 55 -34.27 25.73 23.29
CA GLU A 55 -35.55 25.12 22.93
C GLU A 55 -35.68 25.02 21.40
N GLY A 56 -36.01 23.80 20.95
CA GLY A 56 -36.77 23.46 19.74
C GLY A 56 -36.50 24.19 18.43
N LYS A 57 -35.90 23.49 17.46
CA LYS A 57 -36.30 23.53 16.04
C LYS A 57 -35.71 22.32 15.30
N GLY A 58 -36.49 21.75 14.38
CA GLY A 58 -36.13 20.58 13.54
C GLY A 58 -34.91 20.82 12.64
N PRO A 59 -34.52 19.83 11.82
CA PRO A 59 -33.21 19.80 11.17
C PRO A 59 -33.08 20.95 10.18
N GLY A 60 -32.36 21.99 10.60
CA GLY A 60 -31.95 23.11 9.76
C GLY A 60 -30.60 22.82 9.14
N GLU A 61 -30.42 23.25 7.90
CA GLU A 61 -29.13 23.24 7.20
C GLU A 61 -28.04 23.93 8.05
N PRO A 62 -26.79 23.42 8.05
CA PRO A 62 -25.71 24.02 8.82
C PRO A 62 -25.48 25.48 8.42
N GLY A 63 -25.36 26.36 9.42
CA GLY A 63 -25.06 27.76 9.20
C GLY A 63 -23.59 27.98 8.82
N PRO A 64 -23.24 29.12 8.19
CA PRO A 64 -21.85 29.46 7.96
C PRO A 64 -21.13 29.65 9.29
N GLY A 65 -20.27 28.70 9.66
CA GLY A 65 -19.50 28.71 10.91
C GLY A 65 -19.81 27.57 11.89
N ASP A 66 -20.79 26.71 11.58
CA ASP A 66 -20.90 25.43 12.29
C ASP A 66 -19.69 24.55 11.90
N PRO A 67 -18.99 23.90 12.85
CA PRO A 67 -17.96 22.94 12.50
C PRO A 67 -18.57 21.90 11.56
N GLU A 68 -17.90 21.61 10.44
CA GLU A 68 -18.34 20.52 9.56
C GLU A 68 -18.58 19.28 10.44
N PRO A 69 -19.69 18.55 10.23
CA PRO A 69 -19.97 17.37 11.01
C PRO A 69 -18.77 16.43 10.90
N VAL A 70 -18.14 16.15 12.04
CA VAL A 70 -16.98 15.25 12.14
C VAL A 70 -17.37 13.95 11.46
N ASN A 71 -16.62 13.56 10.42
CA ASN A 71 -16.87 12.32 9.71
C ASN A 71 -16.90 11.16 10.73
N LYS A 72 -17.87 10.23 10.63
CA LYS A 72 -17.99 9.04 11.48
C LYS A 72 -16.68 8.26 11.64
N TYR A 73 -15.81 8.26 10.62
CA TYR A 73 -14.47 7.65 10.69
C TYR A 73 -13.52 8.44 11.60
N GLU A 74 -13.48 9.76 11.46
CA GLU A 74 -12.69 10.65 12.32
C GLU A 74 -13.15 10.52 13.77
N GLN A 75 -14.47 10.54 14.00
CA GLN A 75 -15.06 10.37 15.33
C GLN A 75 -14.66 9.01 15.92
N ALA A 76 -14.76 7.92 15.17
CA ALA A 76 -14.37 6.59 15.64
C ALA A 76 -12.89 6.51 16.06
N LEU A 77 -11.99 7.18 15.33
CA LEU A 77 -10.56 7.26 15.66
C LEU A 77 -10.31 8.10 16.91
N ARG A 78 -11.03 9.21 17.09
CA ARG A 78 -10.97 10.05 18.30
C ARG A 78 -11.49 9.31 19.53
N ASP A 79 -12.63 8.65 19.40
CA ASP A 79 -13.23 7.84 20.48
C ASP A 79 -12.30 6.68 20.90
N ALA A 80 -11.56 6.12 19.93
CA ALA A 80 -10.55 5.09 20.18
C ALA A 80 -9.21 5.63 20.73
N GLY A 81 -9.05 6.94 20.90
CA GLY A 81 -7.82 7.59 21.37
C GLY A 81 -6.67 7.57 20.37
N LEU A 82 -6.95 7.33 19.08
CA LEU A 82 -5.95 7.20 18.01
C LEU A 82 -5.75 8.50 17.21
N LEU A 83 -6.63 9.48 17.41
CA LEU A 83 -6.54 10.79 16.77
C LEU A 83 -6.82 11.89 17.78
N THR A 84 -5.89 12.84 17.89
CA THR A 84 -5.97 13.97 18.82
C THR A 84 -5.61 15.26 18.09
N GLY A 85 -6.06 16.41 18.60
CA GLY A 85 -5.78 17.71 17.98
C GLY A 85 -6.80 18.09 16.89
N PRO A 86 -6.44 18.99 15.95
CA PRO A 86 -7.36 19.47 14.91
C PRO A 86 -7.83 18.34 13.99
N SER A 87 -8.87 18.60 13.19
CA SER A 87 -9.27 17.65 12.14
C SER A 87 -8.12 17.44 11.16
N PRO A 88 -7.87 16.18 10.75
CA PRO A 88 -6.78 15.86 9.85
C PRO A 88 -7.06 16.42 8.46
N ASP A 89 -6.00 16.72 7.72
CA ASP A 89 -6.01 17.18 6.35
C ASP A 89 -5.25 16.19 5.43
N GLY A 90 -5.02 16.61 4.18
CA GLY A 90 -4.21 15.87 3.22
C GLY A 90 -4.67 14.43 2.96
N TYR A 91 -3.71 13.52 2.80
CA TYR A 91 -3.96 12.12 2.48
C TYR A 91 -4.63 11.35 3.63
N TYR A 92 -4.43 11.76 4.89
CA TYR A 92 -5.12 11.12 6.01
C TYR A 92 -6.62 11.39 5.96
N LYS A 93 -7.04 12.64 5.70
CA LYS A 93 -8.45 12.97 5.47
C LYS A 93 -9.02 12.16 4.29
N ARG A 94 -8.28 12.12 3.18
CA ARG A 94 -8.69 11.38 1.97
C ARG A 94 -8.80 9.87 2.19
N TRP A 95 -7.99 9.28 3.06
CA TRP A 95 -8.13 7.88 3.43
C TRP A 95 -9.50 7.63 4.09
N LEU A 96 -9.93 8.49 4.99
CA LEU A 96 -11.25 8.39 5.63
C LEU A 96 -12.39 8.59 4.62
N GLU A 97 -12.24 9.52 3.68
CA GLU A 97 -13.20 9.75 2.58
C GLU A 97 -13.28 8.56 1.61
N ASN A 98 -12.14 7.94 1.29
CA ASN A 98 -12.08 6.74 0.46
C ASN A 98 -12.71 5.54 1.17
N ALA A 99 -12.45 5.38 2.48
CA ALA A 99 -13.10 4.36 3.31
C ALA A 99 -14.63 4.53 3.32
N GLU A 100 -15.10 5.78 3.40
CA GLU A 100 -16.52 6.09 3.30
C GLU A 100 -17.10 5.71 1.94
N ARG A 101 -16.46 6.15 0.86
CA ARG A 101 -16.88 5.86 -0.52
C ARG A 101 -16.96 4.36 -0.79
N ASN A 102 -16.04 3.59 -0.22
CA ASN A 102 -15.97 2.14 -0.39
C ASN A 102 -16.81 1.37 0.62
N GLY A 103 -17.53 2.05 1.53
CA GLY A 103 -18.40 1.38 2.51
C GLY A 103 -17.64 0.58 3.57
N VAL A 104 -16.38 0.90 3.84
CA VAL A 104 -15.55 0.23 4.83
C VAL A 104 -16.14 0.48 6.22
N PRO A 105 -16.31 -0.54 7.09
CA PRO A 105 -16.78 -0.30 8.46
C PRO A 105 -15.80 0.59 9.25
N PRO A 106 -16.26 1.61 10.01
CA PRO A 106 -15.36 2.45 10.82
C PRO A 106 -14.47 1.67 11.80
N GLN A 107 -14.96 0.53 12.28
CA GLN A 107 -14.21 -0.37 13.15
C GLN A 107 -12.96 -0.95 12.45
N GLU A 108 -13.00 -1.18 11.14
CA GLU A 108 -11.82 -1.64 10.40
C GLU A 108 -10.78 -0.53 10.28
N ILE A 109 -11.20 0.73 10.08
CA ILE A 109 -10.28 1.88 10.09
C ILE A 109 -9.60 2.05 11.44
N VAL A 110 -10.35 1.90 12.54
CA VAL A 110 -9.79 1.92 13.90
C VAL A 110 -8.77 0.80 14.11
N LYS A 111 -9.07 -0.43 13.66
CA LYS A 111 -8.13 -1.56 13.76
C LYS A 111 -6.87 -1.32 12.94
N ILE A 112 -7.00 -0.89 11.67
CA ILE A 112 -5.85 -0.58 10.80
C ILE A 112 -4.96 0.47 11.47
N ALA A 113 -5.54 1.57 11.94
CA ALA A 113 -4.79 2.64 12.61
C ALA A 113 -4.07 2.14 13.87
N ARG A 114 -4.72 1.27 14.65
CA ARG A 114 -4.15 0.72 15.88
C ARG A 114 -3.03 -0.28 15.61
N GLU A 115 -3.26 -1.25 14.74
CA GLU A 115 -2.37 -2.39 14.50
C GLU A 115 -1.15 -1.98 13.68
N GLN A 116 -1.33 -1.08 12.72
CA GLN A 116 -0.25 -0.59 11.85
C GLN A 116 0.29 0.77 12.27
N HIS A 117 -0.15 1.28 13.42
CA HIS A 117 0.25 2.58 13.96
C HIS A 117 0.09 3.74 12.96
N ILE A 118 -1.03 3.76 12.23
CA ILE A 118 -1.29 4.79 11.22
C ILE A 118 -1.73 6.09 11.89
N THR A 119 -0.94 7.14 11.65
CA THR A 119 -1.21 8.51 12.07
C THR A 119 -1.23 9.41 10.84
N PRO A 120 -1.62 10.70 10.96
CA PRO A 120 -1.48 11.66 9.86
C PRO A 120 -0.06 11.68 9.27
N ASP A 121 0.97 11.57 10.10
CA ASP A 121 2.38 11.56 9.68
C ASP A 121 2.76 10.33 8.85
N SER A 122 2.01 9.23 8.94
CA SER A 122 2.29 8.01 8.15
C SER A 122 2.22 8.30 6.65
N PHE A 123 1.33 9.19 6.22
CA PHE A 123 1.12 9.53 4.80
C PHE A 123 2.11 10.54 4.23
N LYS A 124 2.97 11.16 5.06
CA LYS A 124 3.97 12.13 4.60
C LYS A 124 4.93 11.58 3.54
N VAL A 125 5.11 10.26 3.50
CA VAL A 125 5.93 9.60 2.47
C VAL A 125 5.39 9.83 1.04
N LEU A 126 4.08 10.10 0.91
CA LEU A 126 3.43 10.39 -0.37
C LEU A 126 3.49 11.88 -0.74
N GLU A 127 3.89 12.75 0.18
CA GLU A 127 3.96 14.19 -0.08
C GLU A 127 5.08 14.50 -1.07
N GLY A 128 4.79 15.32 -2.07
CA GLY A 128 5.75 15.69 -3.12
C GLY A 128 5.94 14.62 -4.21
N MET A 129 5.33 13.44 -4.07
CA MET A 129 5.20 12.49 -5.17
C MET A 129 4.11 12.96 -6.13
N GLU A 130 4.28 12.67 -7.42
CA GLU A 130 3.22 12.91 -8.40
C GLU A 130 2.14 11.83 -8.23
N GLU A 131 0.92 12.28 -7.95
CA GLU A 131 -0.25 11.40 -7.90
C GLU A 131 -0.86 11.24 -9.30
N ILE A 132 -1.03 10.00 -9.73
CA ILE A 132 -1.70 9.63 -10.98
C ILE A 132 -3.01 8.94 -10.61
N LYS A 133 -4.09 9.34 -11.29
CA LYS A 133 -5.43 8.77 -11.09
C LYS A 133 -5.83 7.90 -12.28
N ASP A 134 -6.36 6.73 -12.00
CA ASP A 134 -7.01 5.93 -13.03
C ASP A 134 -8.44 6.41 -13.33
N LYS A 135 -9.10 5.77 -14.31
CA LYS A 135 -10.49 6.04 -14.72
C LYS A 135 -11.51 5.91 -13.57
N GLU A 136 -11.18 5.16 -12.51
CA GLU A 136 -12.05 4.91 -11.35
C GLU A 136 -11.70 5.83 -10.15
N GLY A 137 -10.68 6.67 -10.29
CA GLY A 137 -10.21 7.60 -9.27
C GLY A 137 -9.27 6.98 -8.23
N LYS A 138 -8.75 5.76 -8.46
CA LYS A 138 -7.72 5.14 -7.62
C LYS A 138 -6.40 5.88 -7.76
N SER A 139 -5.69 6.00 -6.65
CA SER A 139 -4.40 6.68 -6.54
C SER A 139 -3.25 5.74 -6.83
N PHE A 140 -2.37 6.18 -7.73
CA PHE A 140 -1.03 5.67 -7.96
C PHE A 140 -0.05 6.82 -7.67
N PHE A 141 1.17 6.54 -7.24
CA PHE A 141 2.17 7.58 -7.02
C PHE A 141 3.47 7.25 -7.74
N LEU A 142 3.90 8.17 -8.61
CA LEU A 142 5.17 8.06 -9.31
C LEU A 142 6.32 8.19 -8.31
N ILE A 143 7.22 7.21 -8.32
CA ILE A 143 8.40 7.17 -7.45
C ILE A 143 9.42 8.20 -7.96
N PRO A 144 9.77 9.21 -7.16
CA PRO A 144 10.79 10.18 -7.56
C PRO A 144 12.19 9.57 -7.53
N ASN A 145 13.06 10.10 -8.38
CA ASN A 145 14.43 9.65 -8.49
C ASN A 145 15.17 9.75 -7.14
N GLY A 146 15.84 8.66 -6.76
CA GLY A 146 16.67 8.61 -5.55
C GLY A 146 15.91 8.39 -4.24
N MET A 147 14.60 8.12 -4.28
CA MET A 147 13.84 7.65 -3.10
C MET A 147 14.46 6.36 -2.55
N SER A 148 14.56 6.23 -1.22
CA SER A 148 15.17 5.04 -0.62
C SER A 148 14.28 3.79 -0.78
N PRO A 149 14.84 2.57 -0.84
CA PRO A 149 14.06 1.33 -0.84
C PRO A 149 13.00 1.25 0.29
N ALA A 150 13.38 1.70 1.49
CA ALA A 150 12.48 1.72 2.64
C ALA A 150 11.31 2.70 2.47
N ASP A 151 11.57 3.87 1.88
CA ASP A 151 10.52 4.84 1.57
C ASP A 151 9.64 4.35 0.41
N MET A 152 10.18 3.66 -0.58
CA MET A 152 9.38 3.01 -1.63
C MET A 152 8.44 1.96 -1.04
N GLN A 153 8.93 1.11 -0.14
CA GLN A 153 8.09 0.14 0.57
C GLN A 153 6.98 0.82 1.36
N LYS A 154 7.33 1.86 2.14
CA LYS A 154 6.36 2.62 2.91
C LYS A 154 5.33 3.33 2.02
N ALA A 155 5.76 3.99 0.94
CA ALA A 155 4.88 4.64 -0.03
C ALA A 155 3.92 3.63 -0.68
N THR A 156 4.42 2.43 -0.97
CA THR A 156 3.63 1.34 -1.53
C THR A 156 2.52 0.90 -0.56
N LEU A 157 2.85 0.65 0.71
CA LEU A 157 1.85 0.36 1.74
C LEU A 157 0.86 1.51 1.92
N MET A 158 1.35 2.75 1.99
CA MET A 158 0.48 3.91 2.20
C MET A 158 -0.44 4.18 1.01
N THR A 159 -0.05 3.78 -0.20
CA THR A 159 -0.91 3.84 -1.40
C THR A 159 -2.06 2.86 -1.29
N TYR A 160 -1.81 1.61 -0.88
CA TYR A 160 -2.88 0.64 -0.60
C TYR A 160 -3.84 1.15 0.47
N ILE A 161 -3.29 1.64 1.60
CA ILE A 161 -4.10 2.16 2.71
C ILE A 161 -4.93 3.35 2.24
N LEU A 162 -4.32 4.33 1.54
CA LEU A 162 -5.01 5.51 1.03
C LEU A 162 -6.23 5.14 0.21
N ASN A 163 -6.10 4.18 -0.72
CA ASN A 163 -7.19 3.79 -1.63
C ASN A 163 -8.38 3.13 -0.92
N ALA A 164 -8.16 2.57 0.28
CA ALA A 164 -9.20 1.91 1.08
C ALA A 164 -9.94 0.79 0.31
N GLY A 165 -9.19 0.01 -0.47
CA GLY A 165 -9.69 -1.07 -1.32
C GLY A 165 -9.24 -0.91 -2.78
N THR A 166 -9.25 -2.01 -3.53
CA THR A 166 -8.81 -2.04 -4.93
C THR A 166 -9.96 -1.83 -5.92
N GLY A 167 -11.21 -2.01 -5.48
CA GLY A 167 -12.38 -1.97 -6.37
C GLY A 167 -12.57 -3.24 -7.21
N TYR A 168 -11.62 -4.19 -7.12
CA TYR A 168 -11.70 -5.50 -7.75
C TYR A 168 -12.98 -6.21 -7.33
N GLY A 169 -13.65 -6.84 -8.28
CA GLY A 169 -14.93 -7.50 -8.01
C GLY A 169 -16.16 -6.71 -8.43
N LYS A 170 -16.05 -5.39 -8.61
CA LYS A 170 -17.13 -4.51 -9.10
C LYS A 170 -17.25 -4.55 -10.63
N GLN A 171 -17.38 -5.74 -11.18
CA GLN A 171 -17.44 -5.92 -12.63
C GLN A 171 -18.84 -5.63 -13.19
N PRO A 172 -18.95 -5.15 -14.45
CA PRO A 172 -20.23 -5.08 -15.15
C PRO A 172 -20.91 -6.45 -15.24
N PRO A 173 -22.25 -6.50 -15.35
CA PRO A 173 -22.98 -7.76 -15.51
C PRO A 173 -22.43 -8.59 -16.67
N GLY A 174 -22.05 -9.85 -16.40
CA GLY A 174 -21.57 -10.79 -17.40
C GLY A 174 -20.04 -10.95 -17.47
N VAL A 175 -19.26 -10.14 -16.74
CA VAL A 175 -17.82 -10.33 -16.57
C VAL A 175 -17.57 -11.11 -15.28
N GLN A 176 -16.85 -12.23 -15.38
CA GLN A 176 -16.48 -13.05 -14.23
C GLN A 176 -15.11 -12.62 -13.71
N ASN A 177 -14.99 -12.37 -12.40
CA ASN A 177 -13.68 -12.15 -11.80
C ASN A 177 -12.85 -13.43 -11.87
N ASP A 178 -11.55 -13.27 -12.11
CA ASP A 178 -10.60 -14.36 -12.06
C ASP A 178 -10.52 -14.96 -10.64
N PHE A 179 -10.74 -14.13 -9.60
CA PHE A 179 -10.71 -14.53 -8.19
C PHE A 179 -11.77 -13.83 -7.31
N PRO A 180 -12.05 -14.36 -6.10
CA PRO A 180 -12.85 -13.64 -5.11
C PRO A 180 -12.19 -12.31 -4.71
N GLU A 181 -12.99 -11.27 -4.52
CA GLU A 181 -12.54 -10.01 -3.93
C GLU A 181 -12.08 -10.25 -2.48
N THR A 182 -10.91 -9.69 -2.14
CA THR A 182 -10.44 -9.63 -0.75
C THR A 182 -10.88 -8.30 -0.14
N PRO A 183 -11.74 -8.28 0.89
CA PRO A 183 -12.23 -7.03 1.46
C PRO A 183 -11.11 -6.21 2.12
N TYR A 184 -11.18 -4.89 1.95
CA TYR A 184 -10.33 -3.96 2.68
C TYR A 184 -10.58 -4.06 4.20
N SER A 185 -9.58 -4.54 4.93
CA SER A 185 -9.67 -4.84 6.37
C SER A 185 -8.29 -4.76 7.03
N ALA A 186 -8.26 -4.75 8.36
CA ALA A 186 -7.00 -4.79 9.10
C ALA A 186 -6.17 -6.06 8.83
N ALA A 187 -6.86 -7.21 8.69
CA ALA A 187 -6.22 -8.48 8.34
C ALA A 187 -5.58 -8.42 6.95
N GLU A 188 -6.24 -7.77 6.00
CA GLU A 188 -5.71 -7.63 4.65
C GLU A 188 -4.52 -6.67 4.60
N VAL A 189 -4.57 -5.55 5.33
CA VAL A 189 -3.40 -4.66 5.47
C VAL A 189 -2.23 -5.45 6.08
N GLN A 190 -2.46 -6.23 7.14
CA GLN A 190 -1.40 -7.04 7.76
C GLN A 190 -0.81 -8.07 6.80
N ARG A 191 -1.64 -8.73 5.97
CA ARG A 191 -1.17 -9.67 4.94
C ARG A 191 -0.21 -8.98 3.95
N ILE A 192 -0.54 -7.75 3.54
CA ILE A 192 0.32 -6.95 2.65
C ILE A 192 1.61 -6.56 3.38
N VAL A 193 1.56 -6.14 4.64
CA VAL A 193 2.77 -5.85 5.43
C VAL A 193 3.68 -7.08 5.53
N ASP A 194 3.11 -8.26 5.78
CA ASP A 194 3.87 -9.51 5.87
C ASP A 194 4.48 -9.90 4.52
N ARG A 195 3.74 -9.72 3.42
CA ARG A 195 4.22 -9.94 2.04
C ARG A 195 5.39 -9.02 1.71
N GLN A 196 5.22 -7.71 1.92
CA GLN A 196 6.26 -6.71 1.67
C GLN A 196 7.51 -6.95 2.51
N LYS A 197 7.35 -7.44 3.75
CA LYS A 197 8.48 -7.83 4.59
C LYS A 197 9.22 -9.06 4.05
N ALA A 198 8.50 -10.08 3.57
CA ALA A 198 9.11 -11.26 2.97
C ALA A 198 9.81 -10.94 1.64
N ASN A 199 9.30 -9.96 0.91
CA ASN A 199 9.81 -9.48 -0.37
C ASN A 199 10.67 -8.21 -0.25
N SER A 200 11.15 -7.85 0.94
CA SER A 200 11.81 -6.55 1.17
C SER A 200 13.02 -6.33 0.26
N TRP A 201 13.69 -7.41 -0.13
CA TRP A 201 14.82 -7.43 -1.06
C TRP A 201 14.48 -6.91 -2.46
N SER A 202 13.21 -6.97 -2.89
CA SER A 202 12.78 -6.47 -4.21
C SER A 202 12.74 -4.94 -4.29
N TYR A 203 12.66 -4.23 -3.15
CA TYR A 203 12.73 -2.77 -3.12
C TYR A 203 14.16 -2.25 -3.34
N ASP A 204 15.19 -3.02 -2.98
CA ASP A 204 16.57 -2.70 -3.32
C ASP A 204 16.79 -2.75 -4.83
N GLU A 205 16.16 -3.71 -5.52
CA GLU A 205 16.22 -3.85 -6.97
C GLU A 205 15.37 -2.78 -7.68
N ALA A 206 14.20 -2.45 -7.14
CA ALA A 206 13.38 -1.33 -7.61
C ALA A 206 14.16 0.00 -7.60
N TRP A 207 14.97 0.22 -6.56
CA TRP A 207 15.85 1.37 -6.48
C TRP A 207 16.87 1.42 -7.63
N VAL A 208 17.42 0.26 -8.03
CA VAL A 208 18.34 0.18 -9.18
C VAL A 208 17.61 0.50 -10.48
N VAL A 209 16.39 -0.02 -10.67
CA VAL A 209 15.55 0.30 -11.85
C VAL A 209 15.34 1.81 -11.99
N ASN A 210 14.90 2.46 -10.92
CA ASN A 210 14.68 3.91 -10.90
C ASN A 210 15.99 4.70 -11.11
N GLY A 211 17.10 4.23 -10.54
CA GLY A 211 18.41 4.86 -10.67
C GLY A 211 19.09 4.72 -12.04
N THR A 212 18.59 3.84 -12.92
CA THR A 212 19.20 3.51 -14.22
C THR A 212 18.35 3.94 -15.41
N GLY A 213 17.41 4.87 -15.18
CA GLY A 213 16.56 5.44 -16.23
C GLY A 213 15.22 4.72 -16.42
N GLY A 214 14.88 3.77 -15.55
CA GLY A 214 13.51 3.26 -15.42
C GLY A 214 12.64 4.17 -14.56
N SER A 215 11.34 3.90 -14.56
CA SER A 215 10.38 4.58 -13.69
C SER A 215 9.46 3.57 -12.99
N LEU A 216 8.89 3.98 -11.86
CA LEU A 216 8.05 3.15 -11.00
C LEU A 216 6.86 3.95 -10.51
N VAL A 217 5.72 3.28 -10.33
CA VAL A 217 4.57 3.79 -9.59
C VAL A 217 4.21 2.84 -8.46
N THR A 218 3.71 3.38 -7.35
CA THR A 218 2.98 2.58 -6.37
C THR A 218 1.60 2.22 -6.91
N THR A 219 1.09 1.05 -6.54
CA THR A 219 -0.20 0.54 -7.00
C THR A 219 -1.20 0.41 -5.85
N PRO A 220 -2.52 0.46 -6.14
CA PRO A 220 -3.58 0.22 -5.17
C PRO A 220 -3.57 -1.18 -4.52
N ASN A 221 -2.75 -2.13 -5.00
CA ASN A 221 -2.63 -3.51 -4.51
C ASN A 221 -1.43 -3.70 -3.55
N GLY A 222 -0.74 -2.61 -3.20
CA GLY A 222 0.42 -2.64 -2.33
C GLY A 222 1.68 -3.18 -2.99
N MET A 223 1.79 -3.07 -4.32
CA MET A 223 2.97 -3.39 -5.12
C MET A 223 3.53 -2.17 -5.84
N LEU A 224 4.75 -2.29 -6.39
CA LEU A 224 5.29 -1.39 -7.38
C LEU A 224 5.00 -1.91 -8.80
N MET A 225 4.71 -1.00 -9.72
CA MET A 225 4.68 -1.27 -11.15
C MET A 225 5.74 -0.40 -11.84
N GLY A 226 6.55 -0.99 -12.71
CA GLY A 226 7.68 -0.32 -13.35
C GLY A 226 7.82 -0.55 -14.83
N LEU A 227 8.61 0.34 -15.46
CA LEU A 227 9.01 0.30 -16.87
C LEU A 227 10.48 0.72 -17.01
N GLY A 228 11.19 0.06 -17.94
CA GLY A 228 12.55 0.43 -18.32
C GLY A 228 13.60 0.29 -17.21
N GLY A 229 14.83 0.75 -17.48
CA GLY A 229 15.96 0.67 -16.56
C GLY A 229 16.75 -0.65 -16.60
N TRP A 230 17.94 -0.64 -16.03
CA TRP A 230 18.79 -1.81 -15.85
C TRP A 230 18.72 -2.28 -14.39
N PRO A 231 18.45 -3.56 -14.09
CA PRO A 231 18.32 -4.68 -15.00
C PRO A 231 16.84 -5.11 -15.09
N ALA A 232 15.94 -4.23 -15.54
CA ALA A 232 14.51 -4.58 -15.67
C ALA A 232 14.31 -5.86 -16.50
N ASP A 233 15.09 -6.01 -17.57
CA ASP A 233 15.16 -7.23 -18.37
C ASP A 233 15.59 -8.46 -17.55
N HIS A 234 16.47 -8.33 -16.54
CA HIS A 234 16.94 -9.44 -15.69
C HIS A 234 15.91 -9.86 -14.62
N LEU A 235 15.13 -8.91 -14.11
CA LEU A 235 14.05 -9.16 -13.15
C LEU A 235 12.92 -9.95 -13.81
N SER A 236 12.68 -9.73 -15.11
CA SER A 236 11.70 -10.48 -15.91
C SER A 236 12.11 -11.95 -16.19
N VAL A 237 13.41 -12.30 -16.16
CA VAL A 237 13.90 -13.65 -16.58
C VAL A 237 13.81 -14.74 -15.50
N GLN A 238 13.33 -14.45 -14.29
CA GLN A 238 13.31 -15.45 -13.20
C GLN A 238 11.92 -16.02 -12.86
N GLY A 239 10.84 -15.48 -13.42
CA GLY A 239 9.50 -15.90 -13.02
C GLY A 239 8.31 -15.34 -13.80
N GLY A 240 8.51 -14.70 -14.96
CA GLY A 240 7.48 -13.85 -15.55
C GLY A 240 7.49 -12.47 -14.89
N ASN A 241 6.62 -11.56 -15.35
CA ASN A 241 6.78 -10.10 -15.21
C ASN A 241 6.74 -9.54 -13.77
N THR A 242 6.52 -10.35 -12.73
CA THR A 242 6.62 -9.96 -11.32
C THR A 242 7.78 -10.62 -10.59
N HIS A 243 8.55 -9.81 -9.87
CA HIS A 243 9.70 -10.22 -9.07
C HIS A 243 9.62 -9.59 -7.66
N GLY A 244 9.27 -10.40 -6.66
CA GLY A 244 8.94 -9.90 -5.31
C GLY A 244 7.67 -9.04 -5.30
N ASP A 245 7.75 -7.78 -4.86
CA ASP A 245 6.64 -6.80 -4.91
C ASP A 245 6.72 -5.86 -6.12
N VAL A 246 7.57 -6.16 -7.11
CA VAL A 246 7.77 -5.33 -8.31
C VAL A 246 7.23 -6.05 -9.53
N PHE A 247 6.18 -5.50 -10.14
CA PHE A 247 5.70 -5.87 -11.46
C PHE A 247 6.36 -4.97 -12.52
N LEU A 248 6.97 -5.57 -13.53
CA LEU A 248 7.54 -4.85 -14.67
C LEU A 248 6.66 -5.08 -15.89
N ALA A 249 5.99 -4.02 -16.34
CA ALA A 249 5.18 -4.13 -17.55
C ALA A 249 6.10 -4.32 -18.77
N ASN A 250 5.70 -5.24 -19.65
CA ASN A 250 6.49 -5.66 -20.81
C ASN A 250 6.43 -4.64 -21.96
N ILE A 251 6.98 -3.45 -21.72
CA ILE A 251 7.11 -2.36 -22.69
C ILE A 251 8.59 -1.95 -22.70
N ASP A 252 9.38 -2.62 -23.52
CA ASP A 252 10.80 -2.34 -23.62
C ASP A 252 11.02 -1.01 -24.37
N ARG A 253 11.91 -0.16 -23.84
CA ARG A 253 12.44 1.05 -24.53
C ARG A 253 11.43 2.18 -24.73
N SER A 254 10.56 2.45 -23.76
CA SER A 254 9.93 3.78 -23.72
C SER A 254 11.00 4.86 -23.59
N ASP A 255 10.97 5.86 -24.47
CA ASP A 255 11.84 7.04 -24.38
C ASP A 255 11.53 7.88 -23.12
N ASP A 256 10.30 7.75 -22.59
CA ASP A 256 9.86 8.32 -21.31
C ASP A 256 9.06 7.28 -20.51
N PRO A 257 9.73 6.49 -19.64
CA PRO A 257 9.05 5.49 -18.83
C PRO A 257 8.02 6.06 -17.85
N ALA A 258 8.20 7.31 -17.40
CA ALA A 258 7.24 7.96 -16.50
C ALA A 258 5.95 8.31 -17.25
N GLU A 259 6.06 8.88 -18.45
CA GLU A 259 4.89 9.19 -19.28
C GLU A 259 4.14 7.92 -19.67
N GLN A 260 4.84 6.85 -20.04
CA GLN A 260 4.19 5.59 -20.36
C GLN A 260 3.45 4.98 -19.15
N LEU A 261 3.97 5.14 -17.93
CA LEU A 261 3.26 4.74 -16.71
C LEU A 261 2.00 5.59 -16.48
N ARG A 262 2.03 6.90 -16.80
CA ARG A 262 0.83 7.75 -16.75
C ARG A 262 -0.23 7.26 -17.73
N ASP A 263 0.16 6.96 -18.97
CA ASP A 263 -0.76 6.46 -20.00
C ASP A 263 -1.43 5.14 -19.57
N ILE A 264 -0.65 4.20 -19.03
CA ILE A 264 -1.17 2.93 -18.50
C ILE A 264 -2.20 3.20 -17.40
N VAL A 265 -1.83 3.98 -16.38
CA VAL A 265 -2.71 4.26 -15.23
C VAL A 265 -3.98 5.00 -15.67
N HIS A 266 -3.87 6.03 -16.51
CA HIS A 266 -5.02 6.80 -16.98
C HIS A 266 -5.99 5.97 -17.82
N SER A 267 -5.49 5.08 -18.68
CA SER A 267 -6.34 4.18 -19.45
C SER A 267 -7.09 3.18 -18.57
N GLY A 268 -6.50 2.79 -17.42
CA GLY A 268 -7.00 1.73 -16.57
C GLY A 268 -7.01 0.36 -17.25
N ASN A 269 -6.24 0.18 -18.32
CA ASN A 269 -6.09 -1.05 -19.06
C ASN A 269 -4.60 -1.42 -19.12
N SER A 270 -4.32 -2.69 -19.41
CA SER A 270 -2.96 -3.19 -19.61
C SER A 270 -2.47 -2.82 -21.00
N TRP A 271 -1.16 -2.66 -21.13
CA TRP A 271 -0.51 -2.25 -22.36
C TRP A 271 0.52 -3.29 -22.78
N GLN A 272 0.69 -3.43 -24.09
CA GLN A 272 1.68 -4.31 -24.69
C GLN A 272 2.50 -3.53 -25.72
N MET A 273 3.54 -4.18 -26.25
CA MET A 273 4.32 -3.64 -27.34
C MET A 273 4.05 -4.42 -28.63
N ASP A 274 3.82 -3.70 -29.73
CA ASP A 274 3.63 -4.34 -31.03
C ASP A 274 4.97 -4.83 -31.63
N SER A 275 4.91 -5.52 -32.77
CA SER A 275 6.10 -6.03 -33.46
C SER A 275 7.09 -4.95 -33.94
N HIS A 276 6.69 -3.68 -33.89
CA HIS A 276 7.50 -2.53 -34.28
C HIS A 276 8.06 -1.75 -33.09
N GLY A 277 7.83 -2.23 -31.86
CA GLY A 277 8.31 -1.56 -30.65
C GLY A 277 7.43 -0.40 -30.21
N LYS A 278 6.19 -0.30 -30.72
CA LYS A 278 5.25 0.75 -30.32
C LYS A 278 4.32 0.23 -29.22
N PRO A 279 4.20 0.94 -28.08
CA PRO A 279 3.24 0.59 -27.04
C PRO A 279 1.81 0.80 -27.54
N TYR A 280 0.91 -0.13 -27.18
CA TYR A 280 -0.52 -0.05 -27.47
C TYR A 280 -1.35 -0.57 -26.29
N GLU A 281 -2.50 0.07 -26.09
CA GLU A 281 -3.49 -0.30 -25.08
C GLU A 281 -4.22 -1.59 -25.49
N THR A 282 -4.42 -2.50 -24.54
CA THR A 282 -5.21 -3.73 -24.71
C THR A 282 -6.61 -3.59 -24.09
N ALA A 283 -7.49 -4.55 -24.33
CA ALA A 283 -8.79 -4.60 -23.68
C ALA A 283 -8.76 -5.17 -22.25
N LEU A 284 -7.60 -5.66 -21.79
CA LEU A 284 -7.46 -6.30 -20.48
C LEU A 284 -7.37 -5.21 -19.40
N ASP A 285 -8.28 -5.25 -18.43
CA ASP A 285 -8.34 -4.26 -17.35
C ASP A 285 -7.08 -4.30 -16.45
N LEU A 286 -6.54 -3.12 -16.11
CA LEU A 286 -5.31 -3.01 -15.32
C LEU A 286 -5.49 -3.58 -13.91
N ASP A 287 -6.68 -3.47 -13.32
CA ASP A 287 -6.94 -4.01 -11.99
C ASP A 287 -6.87 -5.55 -12.01
N ARG A 288 -7.39 -6.19 -13.07
CA ARG A 288 -7.25 -7.64 -13.27
C ARG A 288 -5.78 -8.06 -13.35
N VAL A 289 -4.98 -7.33 -14.13
CA VAL A 289 -3.53 -7.56 -14.23
C VAL A 289 -2.86 -7.41 -12.88
N LEU A 290 -3.09 -6.30 -12.17
CA LEU A 290 -2.45 -6.07 -10.88
C LEU A 290 -2.82 -7.13 -9.83
N HIS A 291 -4.03 -7.70 -9.87
CA HIS A 291 -4.38 -8.82 -8.97
C HIS A 291 -3.70 -10.13 -9.37
N HIS A 292 -3.56 -10.40 -10.66
CA HIS A 292 -2.78 -11.54 -11.15
C HIS A 292 -1.32 -11.43 -10.67
N GLU A 293 -0.70 -10.28 -10.88
CA GLU A 293 0.67 -10.01 -10.47
C GLU A 293 0.85 -10.02 -8.93
N GLU A 294 -0.17 -9.59 -8.19
CA GLU A 294 -0.19 -9.69 -6.73
C GLU A 294 -0.18 -11.13 -6.21
N ARG A 295 -0.76 -12.08 -6.96
CA ARG A 295 -0.64 -13.51 -6.65
C ARG A 295 0.77 -14.02 -6.90
N HIS A 296 1.45 -13.58 -7.96
CA HIS A 296 2.87 -13.88 -8.12
C HIS A 296 3.70 -13.30 -6.97
N SER A 297 3.41 -12.09 -6.52
CA SER A 297 4.07 -11.50 -5.35
C SER A 297 3.89 -12.34 -4.07
N GLN A 298 2.70 -12.91 -3.87
CA GLN A 298 2.45 -13.86 -2.78
C GLN A 298 3.25 -15.18 -2.94
N GLN A 299 3.43 -15.66 -4.17
CA GLN A 299 4.26 -16.83 -4.45
C GLN A 299 5.72 -16.56 -4.09
N TRP A 300 6.26 -15.39 -4.45
CA TRP A 300 7.60 -14.94 -4.04
C TRP A 300 7.73 -14.84 -2.52
N ALA A 301 6.77 -14.24 -1.82
CA ALA A 301 6.81 -14.12 -0.36
C ALA A 301 6.81 -15.50 0.33
N ARG A 302 6.07 -16.47 -0.21
CA ARG A 302 5.98 -17.84 0.34
C ARG A 302 7.23 -18.67 0.08
N LEU A 303 7.81 -18.58 -1.12
CA LEU A 303 8.92 -19.44 -1.54
C LEU A 303 10.29 -18.80 -1.29
N GLY A 304 10.36 -17.47 -1.24
CA GLY A 304 11.59 -16.71 -1.29
C GLY A 304 12.27 -16.79 -2.66
N PRO A 305 13.26 -15.92 -2.92
CA PRO A 305 13.77 -15.73 -4.26
C PRO A 305 14.43 -16.97 -4.85
N VAL A 306 15.28 -17.65 -4.06
CA VAL A 306 16.02 -18.82 -4.52
C VAL A 306 15.09 -19.96 -4.96
N ARG A 307 14.05 -20.24 -4.16
CA ARG A 307 13.15 -21.37 -4.42
C ARG A 307 12.13 -21.03 -5.50
N MET A 308 11.62 -19.80 -5.53
CA MET A 308 10.70 -19.36 -6.57
C MET A 308 11.37 -19.49 -7.95
N SER A 309 12.56 -18.92 -8.13
CA SER A 309 13.29 -19.00 -9.40
C SER A 309 13.57 -20.45 -9.82
N ALA A 310 14.02 -21.30 -8.89
CA ALA A 310 14.30 -22.70 -9.18
C ALA A 310 13.04 -23.50 -9.59
N GLU A 311 11.92 -23.30 -8.87
CA GLU A 311 10.68 -24.00 -9.19
C GLU A 311 10.02 -23.47 -10.47
N TYR A 312 10.11 -22.16 -10.74
CA TYR A 312 9.54 -21.57 -11.94
C TYR A 312 10.27 -22.03 -13.20
N ILE A 313 11.61 -22.01 -13.19
CA ILE A 313 12.43 -22.57 -14.28
C ILE A 313 12.04 -24.04 -14.56
N ALA A 314 11.88 -24.85 -13.51
CA ALA A 314 11.46 -26.23 -13.66
C ALA A 314 10.05 -26.37 -14.27
N ALA A 315 9.12 -25.47 -13.94
CA ALA A 315 7.78 -25.44 -14.50
C ALA A 315 7.80 -25.02 -15.99
N SER A 316 8.55 -23.97 -16.36
CA SER A 316 8.69 -23.54 -17.75
C SER A 316 9.36 -24.59 -18.65
N VAL A 317 10.32 -25.36 -18.12
CA VAL A 317 10.92 -26.50 -18.85
C VAL A 317 9.88 -27.59 -19.11
N ARG A 318 9.03 -27.90 -18.12
CA ARG A 318 7.95 -28.89 -18.31
C ARG A 318 6.92 -28.43 -19.31
N GLU A 319 6.52 -27.17 -19.27
CA GLU A 319 5.62 -26.57 -20.26
C GLU A 319 6.17 -26.72 -21.68
N LYS A 320 7.44 -26.33 -21.90
CA LYS A 320 8.08 -26.45 -23.22
C LYS A 320 8.21 -27.91 -23.71
N LEU A 321 8.46 -28.86 -22.80
CA LEU A 321 8.67 -30.26 -23.17
C LEU A 321 7.37 -31.06 -23.31
N PHE A 322 6.35 -30.73 -22.53
CA PHE A 322 5.14 -31.57 -22.37
C PHE A 322 3.83 -30.82 -22.67
N GLY A 323 3.88 -29.53 -22.96
CA GLY A 323 2.68 -28.71 -23.22
C GLY A 323 1.78 -28.53 -22.00
N THR A 324 2.27 -28.82 -20.79
CA THR A 324 1.51 -28.64 -19.54
C THR A 324 1.62 -27.18 -19.09
N PRO A 325 0.50 -26.46 -18.84
CA PRO A 325 0.56 -25.07 -18.39
C PRO A 325 1.45 -24.89 -17.14
N ASN A 326 2.20 -23.78 -17.09
CA ASN A 326 3.04 -23.47 -15.94
C ASN A 326 2.18 -23.37 -14.67
N LYS A 327 2.49 -24.19 -13.66
CA LYS A 327 1.71 -24.28 -12.40
C LYS A 327 1.58 -22.93 -11.68
N PHE A 328 2.56 -22.03 -11.83
CA PHE A 328 2.54 -20.71 -11.21
C PHE A 328 1.58 -19.77 -11.92
N GLU A 329 1.51 -19.82 -13.25
CA GLU A 329 0.56 -19.08 -14.08
C GLU A 329 -0.88 -19.58 -13.86
N VAL A 330 -1.06 -20.90 -13.69
CA VAL A 330 -2.38 -21.48 -13.36
C VAL A 330 -2.84 -21.05 -11.96
N ASP A 331 -1.92 -21.04 -10.99
CA ASP A 331 -2.20 -20.58 -9.63
C ASP A 331 -2.38 -19.06 -9.57
N ALA A 332 -1.67 -18.26 -10.36
CA ALA A 332 -1.84 -16.82 -10.47
C ALA A 332 -3.08 -16.43 -11.30
N GLY A 333 -3.50 -17.32 -12.21
CA GLY A 333 -4.74 -17.40 -12.98
C GLY A 333 -5.22 -16.12 -13.68
N LEU A 334 -5.43 -16.24 -14.98
CA LEU A 334 -6.36 -15.41 -15.76
C LEU A 334 -7.30 -16.42 -16.42
N HIS A 335 -8.62 -16.31 -16.18
CA HIS A 335 -9.55 -17.38 -16.55
C HIS A 335 -9.64 -17.59 -18.08
N ASP A 336 -9.24 -16.58 -18.85
CA ASP A 336 -9.29 -16.47 -20.30
C ASP A 336 -8.03 -16.98 -21.01
N GLY A 337 -7.02 -17.45 -20.27
CA GLY A 337 -5.82 -18.07 -20.85
C GLY A 337 -4.57 -17.20 -20.82
N GLY A 338 -4.62 -16.01 -20.20
CA GLY A 338 -3.47 -15.10 -20.08
C GLY A 338 -3.57 -13.90 -21.02
N TYR A 339 -2.47 -13.15 -21.15
CA TYR A 339 -2.32 -11.91 -21.92
C TYR A 339 -2.48 -12.03 -23.45
N GLU A 340 -3.26 -13.01 -23.95
CA GLU A 340 -3.41 -13.31 -25.39
C GLU A 340 -4.16 -12.23 -26.20
#